data_AF-A0A7U9RI79-F1
#
_entry.id   AF-A0A7U9RI79-F1
#
_cell.length_a   1.000
_cell.length_b   1.000
_cell.length_c   1.000
_cell.angle_alpha   90.00
_cell.angle_beta   90.00
_cell.angle_gamma   90.00
#
_symmetry.space_group_name_H-M   'P 1'
#
loop_
_entity.id
_entity.type
_entity.pdbx_description
1 polymer ?
#
loop_
_entity_poly.entity_id
_entity_poly.type
_entity_poly.pdbx_seq_one_letter_code
_entity_poly.pdbx_strand_id
1 'polypeptide(L)'
;MGTYYKHTKTESIDVPYSFRCEQCLKESGTLKATIHGPEAEFNSNFKEINYDRQEKLAKKAHENLVKKVKETYKDATEKQIYSTEFKDECPFCHKPQSWAVSGLKKDMFTTPIVCAVIGLILAAGCYFFAEVDNNLAVALAVAAVFLAAAVVIFIVNLVKIGSKMKKTSSSTQRNLPVIEWSAVQRILNE
;
A
#
# COMPACT_ATOMS: atom_id res chain seq x y z
N MET A 1 -3.20 36.08 -3.71
CA MET A 1 -2.83 34.65 -3.73
C MET A 1 -1.86 34.41 -2.57
N GLY A 2 -2.29 33.72 -1.51
CA GLY A 2 -1.38 33.31 -0.43
C GLY A 2 -0.55 32.12 -0.87
N THR A 3 0.75 32.10 -0.56
CA THR A 3 1.60 30.93 -0.74
C THR A 3 1.27 29.90 0.33
N TYR A 4 0.74 28.75 -0.06
CA TYR A 4 0.51 27.61 0.82
C TYR A 4 1.70 26.64 0.74
N TYR A 5 2.24 26.28 1.90
CA TYR A 5 3.30 25.29 2.05
C TYR A 5 2.72 24.01 2.65
N LYS A 6 2.96 22.89 1.96
CA LYS A 6 2.62 21.55 2.42
C LYS A 6 3.83 20.98 3.16
N HIS A 7 3.64 20.66 4.44
CA HIS A 7 4.65 20.02 5.27
C HIS A 7 4.30 18.56 5.42
N THR A 8 5.24 17.67 5.12
CA THR A 8 5.01 16.24 5.22
C THR A 8 6.08 15.54 6.05
N LYS A 9 5.69 14.45 6.68
CA LYS A 9 6.61 13.56 7.37
C LYS A 9 6.13 12.12 7.24
N THR A 10 7.07 11.24 6.94
CA THR A 10 6.86 9.80 6.83
C THR A 10 7.86 9.10 7.75
N GLU A 11 7.39 8.13 8.51
CA GLU A 11 8.25 7.25 9.29
C GLU A 11 8.20 5.83 8.71
N SER A 12 9.31 5.12 8.87
CA SER A 12 9.47 3.76 8.36
C SER A 12 10.26 2.91 9.33
N ILE A 13 10.03 1.60 9.29
CA ILE A 13 10.81 0.64 10.06
C ILE A 13 11.17 -0.58 9.21
N ASP A 14 12.37 -1.11 9.43
CA ASP A 14 12.82 -2.34 8.78
C ASP A 14 12.42 -3.55 9.61
N VAL A 15 11.77 -4.51 8.95
CA VAL A 15 11.40 -5.81 9.52
C VAL A 15 12.22 -6.90 8.82
N PRO A 16 13.10 -7.61 9.53
CA PRO A 16 13.82 -8.74 8.97
C PRO A 16 12.88 -9.92 8.72
N TYR A 17 13.14 -10.65 7.63
CA TYR A 17 12.41 -11.87 7.31
C TYR A 17 13.28 -12.80 6.48
N SER A 18 12.93 -14.08 6.46
CA SER A 18 13.54 -15.07 5.59
C SER A 18 12.51 -16.07 5.11
N PHE A 19 12.80 -16.79 4.03
CA PHE A 19 11.96 -17.87 3.56
C PHE A 19 12.78 -18.93 2.83
N ARG A 20 12.30 -20.16 2.90
CA ARG A 20 12.81 -21.23 2.06
C ARG A 20 12.11 -21.22 0.72
N CYS A 21 12.86 -21.04 -0.37
CA CYS A 21 12.27 -20.97 -1.70
C CYS A 21 11.49 -22.23 -2.05
N GLU A 22 10.25 -22.05 -2.50
CA GLU A 22 9.33 -23.11 -2.89
C GLU A 22 9.75 -23.88 -4.15
N GLN A 23 10.67 -23.32 -4.94
CA GLN A 23 11.10 -23.85 -6.24
C GLN A 23 12.48 -24.48 -6.16
N CYS A 24 13.48 -23.77 -5.61
CA CYS A 24 14.87 -24.25 -5.53
C CYS A 24 15.25 -24.79 -4.15
N LEU A 25 14.36 -24.72 -3.16
CA LEU A 25 14.53 -25.20 -1.78
C LEU A 25 15.69 -24.56 -1.00
N LYS A 26 16.35 -23.54 -1.55
CA LYS A 26 17.38 -22.74 -0.89
C LYS A 26 16.73 -21.73 0.05
N GLU A 27 17.36 -21.52 1.20
CA GLU A 27 17.02 -20.43 2.12
C GLU A 27 17.38 -19.09 1.48
N SER A 28 16.46 -18.11 1.53
CA SER A 28 16.69 -16.77 0.98
C SER A 28 17.83 -16.01 1.67
N GLY A 29 18.21 -16.43 2.88
CA GLY A 29 18.94 -15.61 3.83
C GLY A 29 18.05 -14.52 4.43
N THR A 30 18.62 -13.70 5.31
CA THR A 30 17.92 -12.59 5.96
C THR A 30 17.70 -11.45 4.96
N LEU A 31 16.44 -11.19 4.65
CA LEU A 31 15.97 -10.05 3.87
C LEU A 31 15.37 -9.01 4.82
N LYS A 32 15.18 -7.79 4.32
CA LYS A 32 14.56 -6.69 5.07
C LYS A 32 13.39 -6.11 4.28
N ALA A 33 12.26 -5.94 4.94
CA ALA A 33 11.09 -5.25 4.43
C ALA A 33 10.98 -3.90 5.15
N THR A 34 11.03 -2.81 4.40
CA THR A 34 10.84 -1.47 4.96
C THR A 34 9.34 -1.15 4.93
N ILE A 35 8.72 -1.10 6.10
CA ILE A 35 7.31 -0.75 6.27
C ILE A 35 7.20 0.77 6.38
N HIS A 36 6.41 1.40 5.51
CA HIS A 36 6.16 2.84 5.55
C HIS A 36 4.79 3.15 6.15
N GLY A 37 4.75 4.01 7.17
CA GLY A 37 3.51 4.60 7.65
C GLY A 37 2.91 5.54 6.60
N PRO A 38 1.57 5.70 6.54
CA PRO A 38 0.95 6.76 5.74
C PRO A 38 1.56 8.13 6.03
N GLU A 39 1.85 8.90 4.97
CA GLU A 39 2.43 10.24 5.07
C GLU A 39 1.53 11.15 5.92
N ALA A 40 2.09 11.75 6.96
CA ALA A 40 1.39 12.76 7.74
C ALA A 40 1.57 14.11 7.05
N GLU A 41 0.47 14.84 6.88
CA GLU A 41 0.47 16.12 6.17
C GLU A 41 -0.05 17.26 7.07
N PHE A 42 0.56 18.43 6.92
CA PHE A 42 0.12 19.66 7.55
C PHE A 42 0.27 20.83 6.58
N ASN A 43 -0.82 21.52 6.28
CA ASN A 43 -0.83 22.67 5.38
C ASN A 43 -0.72 23.96 6.20
N SER A 44 0.14 24.88 5.77
CA SER A 44 0.24 26.20 6.40
C SER A 44 0.69 27.28 5.42
N ASN A 45 0.37 28.54 5.73
CA ASN A 45 0.82 29.70 4.94
C ASN A 45 2.31 30.05 5.17
N PHE A 46 3.00 29.29 6.02
CA PHE A 46 4.38 29.57 6.42
C PHE A 46 5.30 28.47 5.90
N LYS A 47 6.46 28.89 5.38
CA LYS A 47 7.49 27.99 4.87
C LYS A 47 8.10 27.11 5.96
N GLU A 48 8.06 27.58 7.20
CA GLU A 48 8.51 26.85 8.38
C GLU A 48 7.36 26.75 9.39
N ILE A 49 7.27 25.61 10.05
CA ILE A 49 6.29 25.36 11.12
C ILE A 49 6.98 25.40 12.47
N ASN A 50 6.30 25.95 13.48
CA ASN A 50 6.83 26.02 14.85
C ASN A 50 7.04 24.62 15.45
N TYR A 51 7.83 24.58 16.53
CA TYR A 51 8.17 23.34 17.23
C TYR A 51 6.94 22.49 17.57
N ASP A 52 5.89 23.07 18.17
CA ASP A 52 4.67 22.34 18.54
C ASP A 52 3.96 21.68 17.34
N ARG A 53 4.00 22.31 16.16
CA ARG A 53 3.40 21.74 14.94
C ARG A 53 4.30 20.66 14.34
N GLN A 54 5.62 20.82 14.43
CA GLN A 54 6.56 19.76 14.04
C GLN A 54 6.39 18.53 14.94
N GLU A 55 6.24 18.73 16.24
CA GLU A 55 5.99 17.65 17.20
C GLU A 55 4.67 16.94 16.91
N LYS A 56 3.59 17.69 16.65
CA LYS A 56 2.30 17.10 16.23
C LYS A 56 2.41 16.33 14.91
N LEU A 57 3.17 16.85 13.93
CA LEU A 57 3.40 16.18 12.66
C LEU A 57 4.20 14.89 12.84
N ALA A 58 5.24 14.92 13.69
CA ALA A 58 6.02 13.76 14.08
C ALA A 58 5.16 12.70 14.79
N LYS A 59 4.36 13.12 15.78
CA LYS A 59 3.46 12.23 16.50
C LYS A 59 2.47 11.55 15.57
N LYS A 60 1.87 12.28 14.62
CA LYS A 60 0.98 11.70 13.60
C LYS A 60 1.69 10.70 12.69
N ALA A 61 2.89 11.04 12.22
CA ALA A 61 3.68 10.13 11.37
C ALA A 61 4.03 8.83 12.13
N HIS A 62 4.34 8.97 13.41
CA HIS A 62 4.62 7.85 14.30
C HIS A 62 3.38 6.98 14.56
N GLU A 63 2.25 7.57 14.94
CA GLU A 63 0.96 6.87 15.12
C GLU A 63 0.54 6.13 13.84
N ASN A 64 0.74 6.74 12.68
CA ASN A 64 0.50 6.14 11.37
C ASN A 64 1.39 4.91 11.13
N LEU A 65 2.68 4.99 11.49
CA LEU A 65 3.60 3.85 11.42
C LEU A 65 3.19 2.73 12.37
N VAL A 66 2.94 3.04 13.65
CA VAL A 66 2.51 2.06 14.67
C VAL A 66 1.28 1.31 14.22
N LYS A 67 0.27 2.05 13.72
CA LYS A 67 -0.96 1.44 13.18
C LYS A 67 -0.66 0.51 12.02
N LYS A 68 0.15 0.95 11.05
CA LYS A 68 0.51 0.15 9.87
C LYS A 68 1.28 -1.13 10.25
N VAL A 69 2.21 -1.04 11.19
CA VAL A 69 3.00 -2.19 11.67
C VAL A 69 2.10 -3.19 12.40
N LYS A 70 1.20 -2.72 13.28
CA LYS A 70 0.22 -3.58 13.97
C LYS A 70 -0.74 -4.26 13.01
N GLU A 71 -1.25 -3.54 12.01
CA GLU A 71 -2.10 -4.11 10.96
C GLU A 71 -1.35 -5.20 10.17
N THR A 72 -0.11 -4.91 9.78
CA THR A 72 0.74 -5.86 9.03
C THR A 72 1.10 -7.09 9.86
N TYR A 73 1.39 -6.92 11.15
CA TYR A 73 1.59 -8.01 12.10
C TYR A 73 0.34 -8.87 12.22
N LYS A 74 -0.83 -8.26 12.43
CA LYS A 74 -2.11 -8.96 12.56
C LYS A 74 -2.46 -9.74 11.30
N ASP A 75 -2.31 -9.13 10.13
CA ASP A 75 -2.58 -9.78 8.85
C ASP A 75 -1.64 -10.97 8.61
N ALA A 76 -0.35 -10.84 8.91
CA ALA A 76 0.62 -11.91 8.71
C ALA A 76 0.43 -13.07 9.70
N THR A 77 0.16 -12.77 10.98
CA THR A 77 0.05 -13.77 12.05
C THR A 77 -1.31 -14.46 12.09
N GLU A 78 -2.41 -13.71 11.98
CA GLU A 78 -3.77 -14.26 12.10
C GLU A 78 -4.34 -14.73 10.76
N LYS A 79 -4.02 -14.03 9.67
CA LYS A 79 -4.67 -14.26 8.36
C LYS A 79 -3.73 -14.82 7.29
N GLN A 80 -2.43 -14.93 7.58
CA GLN A 80 -1.40 -15.31 6.59
C GLN A 80 -1.44 -14.41 5.34
N ILE A 81 -1.80 -13.14 5.54
CA ILE A 81 -1.77 -12.10 4.51
C ILE A 81 -0.49 -11.30 4.69
N TYR A 82 0.43 -11.42 3.74
CA TYR A 82 1.72 -10.77 3.80
C TYR A 82 1.70 -9.46 3.02
N SER A 83 2.18 -8.36 3.62
CA SER A 83 2.32 -7.06 2.94
C SER A 83 3.15 -7.19 1.66
N THR A 84 2.83 -6.39 0.65
CA THR A 84 3.59 -6.32 -0.61
C THR A 84 5.01 -5.75 -0.43
N GLU A 85 5.32 -5.20 0.75
CA GLU A 85 6.67 -4.77 1.16
C GLU A 85 7.61 -5.96 1.42
N PHE A 86 7.07 -7.15 1.72
CA PHE A 86 7.85 -8.38 1.80
C PHE A 86 8.09 -8.93 0.39
N LYS A 87 9.31 -8.74 -0.13
CA LYS A 87 9.70 -9.23 -1.45
C LYS A 87 9.69 -10.76 -1.45
N ASP A 88 9.00 -11.32 -2.44
CA ASP A 88 8.80 -12.77 -2.57
C ASP A 88 9.66 -13.41 -3.66
N GLU A 89 10.47 -12.61 -4.33
CA GLU A 89 11.40 -13.08 -5.33
C GLU A 89 12.59 -13.75 -4.65
N CYS A 90 12.86 -15.02 -4.99
CA CYS A 90 14.01 -15.73 -4.46
C CYS A 90 15.31 -15.15 -5.04
N PRO A 91 16.32 -14.80 -4.22
CA PRO A 91 17.59 -14.23 -4.70
C PRO A 91 18.44 -15.20 -5.53
N PHE A 92 18.14 -16.51 -5.52
CA PHE A 92 18.90 -17.52 -6.24
C PHE A 92 18.29 -17.91 -7.59
N CYS A 93 16.96 -17.97 -7.68
CA CYS A 93 16.26 -18.45 -8.88
C CYS A 93 15.29 -17.42 -9.48
N HIS A 94 15.14 -16.25 -8.84
CA HIS A 94 14.28 -15.16 -9.28
C HIS A 94 12.81 -15.56 -9.49
N LYS A 95 12.37 -16.65 -8.85
CA LYS A 95 10.99 -17.10 -8.89
C LYS A 95 10.19 -16.47 -7.74
N PRO A 96 8.93 -16.08 -7.99
CA PRO A 96 8.03 -15.60 -6.93
C PRO A 96 7.64 -16.74 -5.98
N GLN A 97 7.20 -16.39 -4.77
CA GLN A 97 6.65 -17.35 -3.80
C GLN A 97 5.12 -17.31 -3.75
N SER A 98 4.48 -18.44 -3.43
CA SER A 98 3.01 -18.55 -3.41
C SER A 98 2.35 -17.73 -2.30
N TRP A 99 3.01 -17.58 -1.15
CA TRP A 99 2.47 -16.84 0.00
C TRP A 99 2.25 -15.35 -0.31
N ALA A 100 3.04 -14.76 -1.20
CA ALA A 100 2.90 -13.35 -1.56
C ALA A 100 1.71 -13.04 -2.48
N VAL A 101 0.95 -14.06 -2.88
CA VAL A 101 -0.33 -13.88 -3.58
C VAL A 101 -1.40 -13.33 -2.63
N SER A 102 -1.36 -13.67 -1.33
CA SER A 102 -2.37 -13.22 -0.37
C SER A 102 -2.36 -11.69 -0.19
N GLY A 103 -1.18 -11.08 -0.11
CA GLY A 103 -1.01 -9.62 -0.11
C GLY A 103 -1.58 -8.94 -1.33
N LEU A 104 -1.27 -9.46 -2.52
CA LEU A 104 -1.80 -8.93 -3.78
C LEU A 104 -3.32 -9.03 -3.87
N LYS A 105 -3.91 -10.12 -3.36
CA LYS A 105 -5.38 -10.28 -3.30
C LYS A 105 -6.02 -9.25 -2.36
N LYS A 106 -5.39 -8.95 -1.22
CA LYS A 106 -5.87 -7.91 -0.30
C LYS A 106 -5.83 -6.53 -0.95
N ASP A 107 -4.74 -6.20 -1.64
CA ASP A 107 -4.55 -4.89 -2.29
C ASP A 107 -5.24 -4.77 -3.67
N MET A 108 -5.83 -5.84 -4.18
CA MET A 108 -6.42 -5.92 -5.53
C MET A 108 -7.47 -4.83 -5.80
N PHE A 109 -8.23 -4.45 -4.77
CA PHE A 109 -9.33 -3.48 -4.87
C PHE A 109 -8.92 -2.07 -4.47
N THR A 110 -7.79 -1.88 -3.78
CA THR A 110 -7.40 -0.58 -3.24
C THR A 110 -7.28 0.48 -4.34
N THR A 111 -6.50 0.21 -5.38
CA THR A 111 -6.29 1.18 -6.48
C THR A 111 -7.56 1.43 -7.31
N PRO A 112 -8.34 0.41 -7.73
CA PRO A 112 -9.63 0.64 -8.40
C PRO A 112 -10.62 1.46 -7.57
N ILE A 113 -10.75 1.17 -6.27
CA ILE A 113 -11.67 1.90 -5.39
C ILE A 113 -11.24 3.37 -5.26
N VAL A 114 -9.96 3.64 -5.04
CA VAL A 114 -9.43 5.02 -4.96
C VAL A 114 -9.71 5.77 -6.26
N CYS A 115 -9.47 5.14 -7.42
CA CYS A 115 -9.77 5.72 -8.72
C CYS A 115 -11.26 6.07 -8.88
N ALA A 116 -12.16 5.17 -8.49
CA ALA A 116 -13.60 5.40 -8.55
C ALA A 116 -14.05 6.54 -7.61
N VAL A 117 -13.52 6.58 -6.38
CA VAL A 117 -13.84 7.64 -5.40
C VAL A 117 -13.37 9.00 -5.89
N ILE A 118 -12.14 9.11 -6.41
CA ILE A 118 -11.63 10.36 -7.00
C ILE A 118 -12.52 10.80 -8.17
N GLY A 119 -12.92 9.85 -9.03
CA GLY A 119 -13.82 10.13 -10.14
C GLY A 119 -15.16 10.72 -9.70
N LEU A 120 -15.75 10.17 -8.63
CA LEU A 120 -17.01 10.69 -8.07
C LEU A 120 -16.85 12.09 -7.47
N ILE A 121 -15.75 12.35 -6.77
CA ILE A 121 -15.46 13.67 -6.19
C ILE A 121 -15.30 14.71 -7.32
N LEU A 122 -14.55 14.38 -8.37
CA LEU A 122 -14.37 15.27 -9.52
C LEU A 122 -15.67 15.48 -10.30
N ALA A 123 -16.46 14.42 -10.51
CA ALA A 123 -17.76 14.53 -11.17
C ALA A 123 -18.72 15.45 -10.40
N ALA A 124 -18.78 15.32 -9.07
CA ALA A 124 -19.54 16.23 -8.22
C ALA A 124 -19.03 17.67 -8.34
N GLY A 125 -17.70 17.86 -8.35
CA GLY A 125 -17.08 19.16 -8.57
C GLY A 125 -17.49 19.78 -9.91
N CYS A 126 -17.44 19.02 -11.00
CA CYS A 126 -17.89 19.48 -12.31
C CYS A 126 -19.39 19.79 -12.34
N TYR A 127 -20.22 19.05 -11.62
CA TYR A 127 -21.65 19.31 -11.56
C TYR A 127 -21.98 20.63 -10.85
N PHE A 128 -21.33 20.89 -9.70
CA PHE A 128 -21.63 22.05 -8.86
C PHE A 128 -20.88 23.34 -9.25
N PHE A 129 -19.69 23.24 -9.84
CA PHE A 129 -18.80 24.39 -10.05
C PHE A 129 -18.42 24.65 -11.51
N ALA A 130 -18.74 23.75 -12.44
CA ALA A 130 -18.57 24.10 -13.84
C ALA A 130 -19.72 25.05 -14.21
N GLU A 131 -19.43 26.23 -14.76
CA GLU A 131 -20.46 27.18 -15.23
C GLU A 131 -20.71 26.91 -16.72
N VAL A 132 -21.15 25.69 -17.06
CA VAL A 132 -21.36 25.26 -18.44
C VAL A 132 -22.82 24.82 -18.60
N ASP A 133 -23.43 25.09 -19.75
CA ASP A 133 -24.86 24.77 -19.96
C ASP A 133 -25.18 23.26 -19.79
N ASN A 134 -24.17 22.39 -19.98
CA ASN A 134 -24.28 20.93 -19.93
C ASN A 134 -23.55 20.29 -18.74
N ASN A 135 -23.53 20.93 -17.58
CA ASN A 135 -22.83 20.45 -16.38
C ASN A 135 -23.10 18.99 -16.01
N LEU A 136 -24.35 18.53 -16.15
CA LEU A 136 -24.73 17.13 -15.90
C LEU A 136 -24.04 16.17 -16.87
N ALA A 137 -24.01 16.49 -18.16
CA ALA A 137 -23.36 15.65 -19.17
C ALA A 137 -21.84 15.60 -18.97
N VAL A 138 -21.23 16.73 -18.60
CA VAL A 138 -19.80 16.80 -18.27
C VAL A 138 -19.49 15.96 -17.03
N ALA A 139 -20.28 16.08 -15.96
CA ALA A 139 -20.11 15.29 -14.74
C ALA A 139 -20.22 13.77 -15.01
N LEU A 140 -21.21 13.36 -15.82
CA LEU A 140 -21.39 11.96 -16.22
C LEU A 140 -20.23 11.45 -17.07
N ALA A 141 -19.72 12.27 -18.01
CA ALA A 141 -18.56 11.92 -18.82
C ALA A 141 -17.31 11.72 -17.94
N VAL A 142 -17.06 12.61 -16.99
CA VAL A 142 -15.95 12.49 -16.03
C VAL A 142 -16.10 11.21 -15.20
N ALA A 143 -17.27 10.96 -14.61
CA ALA A 143 -17.52 9.75 -13.84
C ALA A 143 -17.30 8.47 -14.67
N ALA A 144 -17.79 8.46 -15.92
CA ALA A 144 -17.65 7.31 -16.83
C ALA A 144 -16.18 7.01 -17.14
N VAL A 145 -15.35 8.03 -17.38
CA VAL A 145 -13.91 7.85 -17.65
C VAL A 145 -13.20 7.23 -16.45
N PHE A 146 -13.46 7.72 -15.23
CA PHE A 146 -12.82 7.19 -14.03
C PHE A 146 -13.32 5.78 -13.69
N LEU A 147 -14.60 5.48 -13.89
CA LEU A 147 -15.12 4.12 -13.73
C LEU A 147 -14.49 3.15 -14.75
N ALA A 148 -14.37 3.56 -16.01
CA ALA A 148 -13.69 2.76 -17.03
C ALA A 148 -12.22 2.51 -16.66
N ALA A 149 -11.50 3.54 -16.19
CA ALA A 149 -10.12 3.41 -15.70
C ALA A 149 -10.02 2.45 -14.50
N ALA A 150 -10.94 2.54 -13.54
CA ALA A 150 -10.99 1.63 -12.39
C ALA A 150 -11.18 0.17 -12.82
N VAL A 151 -12.05 -0.09 -13.80
CA VAL A 151 -12.24 -1.43 -14.38
C VAL A 151 -10.97 -1.94 -15.05
N VAL A 152 -10.28 -1.11 -15.84
CA VAL A 152 -9.00 -1.49 -16.48
C VAL A 152 -7.94 -1.84 -15.43
N ILE A 153 -7.78 -1.01 -14.39
CA ILE A 153 -6.83 -1.26 -13.30
C ILE A 153 -7.17 -2.57 -12.58
N PHE A 154 -8.46 -2.83 -12.34
CA PHE A 154 -8.90 -4.07 -11.71
C PHE A 154 -8.55 -5.30 -12.55
N ILE A 155 -8.77 -5.26 -13.87
CA ILE A 155 -8.38 -6.33 -14.80
C ILE A 155 -6.86 -6.55 -14.76
N VAL A 156 -6.06 -5.48 -14.77
CA VAL A 156 -4.58 -5.59 -14.68
C VAL A 156 -4.17 -6.28 -13.36
N ASN A 157 -4.80 -5.94 -12.24
CA ASN A 157 -4.54 -6.59 -10.95
C ASN A 157 -4.91 -8.08 -10.97
N LEU A 158 -6.04 -8.45 -11.57
CA LEU A 158 -6.44 -9.85 -11.76
C LEU A 158 -5.43 -10.63 -12.59
N VAL A 159 -4.97 -10.06 -13.71
CA VAL A 159 -3.96 -10.68 -14.58
C VAL A 159 -2.63 -10.86 -13.84
N LYS A 160 -2.20 -9.85 -13.07
CA LYS A 160 -0.98 -9.91 -12.26
C LYS A 160 -1.05 -11.04 -11.23
N ILE A 161 -2.18 -11.15 -10.51
CA ILE A 161 -2.43 -12.22 -9.53
C ILE A 161 -2.45 -13.58 -10.22
N GLY A 162 -3.18 -13.73 -11.32
CA GLY A 162 -3.28 -14.98 -12.07
C GLY A 162 -1.94 -15.45 -12.64
N SER A 163 -1.15 -14.52 -13.19
CA SER A 163 0.22 -14.78 -13.67
C SER A 163 1.12 -15.28 -12.54
N LYS A 164 1.06 -14.64 -11.36
CA LYS A 164 1.84 -15.08 -10.19
C LYS A 164 1.38 -16.45 -9.70
N MET A 165 0.07 -16.68 -9.57
CA MET A 165 -0.49 -17.98 -9.20
C MET A 165 -0.05 -19.09 -10.15
N LYS A 166 0.02 -18.83 -11.46
CA LYS A 166 0.51 -19.80 -12.45
C LYS A 166 2.01 -20.08 -12.33
N LYS A 167 2.82 -19.08 -11.98
CA LYS A 167 4.27 -19.26 -11.75
C LYS A 167 4.54 -20.03 -10.46
N THR A 168 3.67 -19.89 -9.47
CA THR A 168 3.80 -20.55 -8.16
C THR A 168 3.01 -21.86 -8.07
N SER A 169 2.20 -22.23 -9.08
CA SER A 169 1.41 -23.47 -9.02
C SER A 169 2.25 -24.74 -9.16
N SER A 170 3.42 -24.63 -9.78
CA SER A 170 4.38 -25.73 -9.92
C SER A 170 5.32 -25.85 -8.73
N SER A 171 5.07 -25.15 -7.61
CA SER A 171 5.93 -25.26 -6.45
C SER A 171 5.83 -26.65 -5.83
N THR A 172 7.00 -27.21 -5.52
CA THR A 172 7.12 -28.53 -4.89
C THR A 172 6.65 -28.48 -3.44
N GLN A 173 6.76 -27.32 -2.79
CA GLN A 173 6.34 -27.06 -1.41
C GLN A 173 5.76 -25.64 -1.28
N ARG A 174 4.88 -25.42 -0.31
CA ARG A 174 4.33 -24.09 0.02
C ARG A 174 4.87 -23.66 1.38
N ASN A 175 6.05 -23.05 1.37
CA ASN A 175 6.75 -22.62 2.57
C ASN A 175 6.36 -21.18 2.90
N LEU A 176 5.94 -20.94 4.14
CA LEU A 176 5.64 -19.59 4.63
C LEU A 176 6.93 -18.86 5.02
N PRO A 177 6.97 -17.52 4.89
CA PRO A 177 8.11 -16.75 5.36
C PRO A 177 8.12 -16.69 6.90
N VAL A 178 9.31 -16.68 7.45
CA VAL A 178 9.55 -16.41 8.87
C VAL A 178 9.87 -14.92 9.00
N ILE A 179 9.02 -14.19 9.74
CA ILE A 179 9.18 -12.75 9.96
C ILE A 179 9.65 -12.53 11.40
N GLU A 180 10.73 -11.77 11.57
CA GLU A 180 11.35 -11.50 12.87
C GLU A 180 10.68 -10.30 13.56
N TRP A 181 9.46 -10.53 14.07
CA TRP A 181 8.69 -9.49 14.77
C TRP A 181 9.35 -8.96 16.04
N SER A 182 10.27 -9.73 16.63
CA SER A 182 11.08 -9.30 17.76
C SER A 182 11.86 -8.01 17.47
N ALA A 183 12.29 -7.79 16.21
CA ALA A 183 12.98 -6.57 15.79
C ALA A 183 12.12 -5.30 15.93
N VAL A 184 10.79 -5.45 15.91
CA VAL A 184 9.82 -4.34 16.01
C VAL A 184 8.90 -4.45 17.23
N GLN A 185 9.25 -5.30 18.20
CA GLN A 185 8.42 -5.57 19.39
C GLN A 185 8.07 -4.30 20.18
N ARG A 186 8.99 -3.32 20.24
CA ARG A 186 8.75 -2.03 20.88
C ARG A 186 7.53 -1.32 20.29
N ILE A 187 7.45 -1.25 18.95
CA ILE A 187 6.33 -0.62 18.23
C ILE A 187 5.04 -1.43 18.40
N LEU A 188 5.13 -2.76 18.48
CA LEU A 188 3.96 -3.61 18.69
C LEU A 188 3.35 -3.47 20.10
N ASN A 189 4.16 -3.07 21.09
CA ASN A 189 3.76 -2.92 22.49
C ASN A 189 3.25 -1.51 22.86
N GLU A 190 3.47 -0.51 22.00
CA GLU A 190 2.80 0.80 22.07
C GLU A 190 1.31 0.67 21.79
#